data_AF-A0A6J4RK13-F1
#
_entry.id   AF-A0A6J4RK13-F1
#
_cell.length_a   1.000
_cell.length_b   1.000
_cell.length_c   1.000
_cell.angle_alpha   90.00
_cell.angle_beta   90.00
_cell.angle_gamma   90.00
#
_symmetry.space_group_name_H-M   'P 1'
#
loop_
_entity.id
_entity.type
_entity.pdbx_description
1 polymer ?
#
loop_
_entity_poly.entity_id
_entity_poly.type
_entity_poly.pdbx_seq_one_letter_code
_entity_poly.pdbx_strand_id
1 'polypeptide(L)'
;MPVHARPIAMLETALLRRSIDTAAARRESCRHCHRTPLVGERVHFYDAGEGSELVCDLCRPQRDAAPRHSALMHAPEHERAVRVLRTAA
;
A
#
# COMPACT_ATOMS: atom_id res chain seq x y z
N MET A 1 14.88 0.62 39.24
CA MET A 1 14.75 -0.82 38.93
C MET A 1 15.02 -1.01 37.44
N PRO A 2 16.22 -1.45 37.01
CA PRO A 2 16.45 -1.71 35.60
C PRO A 2 15.87 -3.08 35.25
N VAL A 3 14.91 -3.08 34.33
CA VAL A 3 14.39 -4.32 33.75
C VAL A 3 15.48 -4.85 32.83
N HIS A 4 16.17 -5.92 33.21
CA HIS A 4 17.04 -6.63 32.28
C HIS A 4 16.15 -7.29 31.22
N ALA A 5 15.85 -6.56 30.15
CA ALA A 5 15.25 -7.14 28.97
C ALA A 5 16.18 -8.24 28.48
N ARG A 6 15.72 -9.50 28.49
CA ARG A 6 16.50 -10.63 27.96
C ARG A 6 16.94 -10.26 26.54
N PRO A 7 18.20 -10.52 26.13
CA PRO A 7 18.70 -10.16 24.80
C PRO A 7 17.79 -10.61 23.65
N ILE A 8 17.12 -11.75 23.83
CA ILE A 8 16.11 -12.31 22.91
C ILE A 8 14.92 -11.36 22.73
N ALA A 9 14.40 -10.76 23.80
CA ALA A 9 13.27 -9.83 23.72
C ALA A 9 13.61 -8.54 22.96
N MET A 10 14.87 -8.08 23.02
CA MET A 10 15.32 -6.93 22.24
C MET A 10 15.43 -7.26 20.75
N LEU A 11 15.97 -8.44 20.40
CA LEU A 11 16.04 -8.90 19.02
C LEU A 11 14.64 -9.13 18.43
N GLU A 12 13.75 -9.81 19.14
CA GLU A 12 12.36 -10.03 18.73
C GLU A 12 11.63 -8.70 18.46
N THR A 13 11.80 -7.72 19.35
CA THR A 13 11.23 -6.37 19.17
C THR A 13 11.80 -5.68 17.94
N ALA A 14 13.10 -5.77 17.70
CA ALA A 14 13.74 -5.17 16.53
C ALA A 14 13.26 -5.81 15.22
N LEU A 15 13.14 -7.14 15.19
CA LEU A 15 12.60 -7.87 14.04
C LEU A 15 11.13 -7.54 13.80
N LEU A 16 10.32 -7.44 14.86
CA LEU A 16 8.91 -7.07 14.76
C LEU A 16 8.75 -5.65 14.20
N ARG A 17 9.49 -4.66 14.72
CA ARG A 17 9.48 -3.29 14.21
C ARG A 17 9.84 -3.23 12.74
N ARG A 18 10.94 -3.90 12.34
CA ARG A 18 11.33 -3.99 10.93
C ARG A 18 10.22 -4.58 10.07
N SER A 19 9.57 -5.65 10.53
CA SER A 19 8.43 -6.26 9.81
C SER A 19 7.29 -5.27 9.62
N ILE A 20 6.88 -4.57 10.68
CA ILE A 20 5.82 -3.55 10.65
C ILE A 20 6.20 -2.41 9.71
N ASP A 21 7.43 -1.90 9.78
CA ASP A 21 7.90 -0.80 8.94
C ASP A 21 7.90 -1.20 7.46
N THR A 22 8.37 -2.42 7.15
CA THR A 22 8.32 -2.94 5.78
C THR A 22 6.89 -3.17 5.28
N ALA A 23 5.97 -3.57 6.16
CA ALA A 23 4.56 -3.70 5.82
C ALA A 23 3.90 -2.33 5.60
N ALA A 24 4.23 -1.33 6.43
CA ALA A 24 3.74 0.03 6.31
C ALA A 24 4.26 0.72 5.05
N ALA A 25 5.53 0.54 4.68
CA ALA A 25 6.13 1.11 3.48
C ALA A 25 5.49 0.59 2.17
N ARG A 26 4.85 -0.58 2.21
CA ARG A 26 4.12 -1.16 1.07
C ARG A 26 2.63 -0.82 1.07
N ARG A 27 2.12 -0.13 2.11
CA ARG A 27 0.72 0.30 2.12
C ARG A 27 0.54 1.47 1.18
N GLU A 28 -0.29 1.24 0.17
CA GLU A 28 -0.78 2.32 -0.66
C GLU A 28 -1.75 3.20 0.14
N SER A 29 -1.57 4.52 0.06
CA SER A 29 -2.43 5.50 0.73
C SER A 29 -2.86 6.57 -0.25
N CYS A 30 -4.12 7.01 -0.13
CA CYS A 30 -4.61 8.12 -0.95
C CYS A 30 -3.82 9.39 -0.65
N ARG A 31 -3.33 10.07 -1.69
CA ARG A 31 -2.59 11.33 -1.57
C ARG A 31 -3.37 12.44 -0.86
N HIS A 32 -4.70 12.45 -1.01
CA HIS A 32 -5.58 13.50 -0.52
C HIS A 32 -6.09 13.28 0.90
N CYS A 33 -6.67 12.11 1.17
CA CYS A 33 -7.30 11.81 2.46
C CYS A 33 -6.47 10.87 3.35
N HIS A 34 -5.31 10.42 2.86
CA HIS A 34 -4.36 9.53 3.57
C HIS A 34 -4.92 8.17 4.01
N ARG A 35 -6.19 7.86 3.70
CA ARG A 35 -6.75 6.54 3.97
C ARG A 35 -6.02 5.48 3.14
N THR A 36 -5.86 4.29 3.70
CA THR A 36 -5.50 3.08 2.93
C THR A 36 -6.77 2.62 2.21
N PRO A 37 -6.80 2.60 0.86
CA PRO A 37 -7.94 2.04 0.13
C PRO A 37 -8.18 0.58 0.51
N LEU A 38 -9.44 0.18 0.55
CA LEU A 38 -9.80 -1.20 0.87
C LEU A 38 -9.64 -2.10 -0.36
N VAL A 39 -9.36 -3.38 -0.14
CA VAL A 39 -9.33 -4.38 -1.21
C VAL A 39 -10.66 -4.36 -1.98
N GLY A 40 -10.58 -4.28 -3.31
CA GLY A 40 -11.74 -4.17 -4.20
C GLY A 40 -12.21 -2.73 -4.44
N GLU A 41 -11.73 -1.73 -3.70
CA GLU A 41 -12.00 -0.33 -4.06
C GLU A 41 -11.27 0.06 -5.35
N ARG A 42 -11.86 0.99 -6.10
CA ARG A 42 -11.20 1.56 -7.27
C ARG A 42 -10.21 2.65 -6.83
N VAL A 43 -9.01 2.59 -7.39
CA VAL A 43 -7.94 3.57 -7.17
C VAL A 43 -7.46 4.11 -8.52
N HIS A 44 -6.99 5.35 -8.50
CA HIS A 44 -6.57 6.10 -9.67
C HIS A 44 -5.13 6.54 -9.51
N PHE A 45 -4.30 6.23 -10.50
CA PHE A 45 -2.90 6.61 -10.52
C PHE A 45 -2.69 7.84 -11.40
N TYR A 46 -1.98 8.82 -10.87
CA TYR A 46 -1.55 10.05 -11.54
C TYR A 46 -0.03 10.06 -11.62
N ASP A 47 0.52 10.73 -12.63
CA ASP A 47 1.96 10.95 -12.70
C ASP A 47 2.38 12.02 -11.68
N ALA A 48 3.45 11.76 -10.94
CA ALA A 48 3.99 12.66 -9.93
C ALA A 48 5.52 12.64 -9.97
N GLY A 49 6.09 13.48 -10.84
CA GLY A 49 7.54 13.55 -11.03
C GLY A 49 8.14 12.19 -11.38
N GLU A 50 9.01 11.66 -10.52
CA GLU A 50 9.66 10.35 -10.69
C GLU A 50 8.79 9.15 -10.27
N GLY A 51 7.57 9.39 -9.77
CA GLY A 51 6.70 8.33 -9.25
C GLY A 51 5.24 8.46 -9.70
N SER A 52 4.38 7.61 -9.12
CA SER A 52 2.93 7.68 -9.28
C SER A 52 2.25 8.09 -7.97
N GLU A 53 1.27 8.97 -8.07
CA GLU A 53 0.38 9.32 -6.97
C GLU A 53 -0.90 8.49 -7.04
N LEU A 54 -1.24 7.84 -5.94
CA LEU A 54 -2.50 7.11 -5.79
C LEU A 54 -3.58 8.01 -5.19
N VAL A 55 -4.76 8.01 -5.80
CA VAL A 55 -5.96 8.71 -5.32
C VAL A 55 -7.13 7.74 -5.30
N CYS A 56 -7.87 7.68 -4.19
CA CYS A 56 -9.06 6.82 -4.10
C CYS A 56 -10.23 7.38 -4.94
N ASP A 57 -11.17 6.50 -5.30
CA ASP A 57 -12.38 6.87 -6.05
C ASP A 57 -13.16 8.03 -5.40
N LEU A 58 -13.18 8.12 -4.07
CA LEU A 58 -13.83 9.21 -3.33
C LEU A 58 -13.16 10.58 -3.54
N CYS A 59 -11.83 10.59 -3.74
CA CYS A 59 -11.06 11.81 -3.93
C CYS A 59 -10.81 12.12 -5.42
N ARG A 60 -11.14 11.21 -6.34
CA ARG A 60 -11.01 11.42 -7.78
C ARG A 60 -11.74 12.68 -8.27
N PRO A 61 -12.97 13.00 -7.82
CA PRO A 61 -13.67 14.20 -8.28
C PRO A 61 -12.97 15.53 -7.96
N GLN A 62 -11.98 15.53 -7.05
CA GLN A 62 -11.19 16.71 -6.70
C GLN A 62 -10.03 16.95 -7.69
N ARG A 63 -9.85 16.09 -8.70
CA ARG A 63 -8.86 16.27 -9.76
C ARG A 63 -9.55 16.44 -11.11
N ASP A 64 -9.20 17.55 -11.75
CA ASP A 64 -9.66 17.89 -13.10
C ASP A 64 -8.96 17.04 -14.16
N ALA A 65 -7.67 16.71 -13.93
CA ALA A 65 -6.91 15.87 -14.82
C ALA A 65 -7.47 14.44 -14.87
N ALA A 66 -7.45 13.82 -16.05
CA ALA A 66 -7.75 12.41 -16.18
C ALA A 66 -6.62 11.57 -15.54
N PRO A 67 -6.94 10.46 -14.85
CA PRO A 67 -5.93 9.57 -14.32
C PRO A 67 -5.19 8.86 -15.44
N ARG A 68 -3.90 8.57 -15.23
CA ARG A 68 -3.08 7.78 -16.17
C ARG A 68 -3.68 6.39 -16.37
N HIS A 69 -4.05 5.75 -15.27
CA HIS A 69 -4.85 4.53 -15.29
C HIS A 69 -5.60 4.35 -13.96
N SER A 70 -6.57 3.45 -13.96
CA SER A 70 -7.32 3.07 -12.77
C SER A 70 -7.23 1.56 -12.58
N ALA A 71 -7.16 1.12 -11.33
CA ALA A 71 -7.11 -0.29 -10.98
C ALA A 71 -8.03 -0.57 -9.78
N LEU A 72 -8.27 -1.86 -9.51
CA LEU A 72 -8.83 -2.28 -8.24
C LEU A 72 -7.70 -2.47 -7.24
N MET A 73 -7.91 -2.05 -6.00
CA MET A 73 -6.97 -2.32 -4.93
C MET A 73 -6.96 -3.82 -4.64
N HIS A 74 -5.78 -4.41 -4.65
CA HIS A 74 -5.56 -5.81 -4.34
C HIS A 74 -5.11 -6.02 -2.89
N ALA A 75 -5.28 -7.22 -2.37
CA ALA A 75 -4.65 -7.58 -1.10
C ALA A 75 -3.12 -7.54 -1.25
N PRO A 76 -2.34 -7.21 -0.21
CA PRO A 76 -0.87 -7.16 -0.30
C PRO A 76 -0.25 -8.51 -0.67
N GLU A 77 -0.95 -9.63 -0.45
CA GLU A 77 -0.54 -10.97 -0.84
C GLU A 77 -0.88 -11.30 -2.30
N HIS A 78 -1.62 -10.46 -3.01
CA HIS A 78 -2.17 -10.77 -4.33
C HIS A 78 -1.10 -11.18 -5.34
N GLU A 79 0.03 -10.47 -5.38
CA GLU A 79 1.16 -10.80 -6.29
C GLU A 79 1.80 -12.17 -6.00
N ARG A 80 1.65 -12.67 -4.77
CA ARG A 80 2.21 -13.96 -4.35
C ARG A 80 1.18 -15.09 -4.44
N ALA A 81 -0.09 -14.77 -4.27
CA ALA A 81 -1.18 -15.73 -4.19
C ALA A 81 -1.95 -15.90 -5.51
N VAL A 82 -1.86 -14.93 -6.43
CA VAL A 82 -2.64 -14.92 -7.66
C VAL A 82 -1.70 -14.78 -8.86
N ARG A 83 -1.82 -15.70 -9.82
CA ARG A 83 -1.16 -15.60 -11.12
C ARG A 83 -2.17 -15.16 -12.16
N VAL A 84 -2.02 -13.93 -12.67
CA VAL A 84 -2.86 -13.44 -13.77
C VAL A 84 -2.44 -14.14 -15.06
N LEU A 85 -3.31 -14.98 -15.60
CA LEU A 85 -3.14 -15.57 -16.93
C LEU A 85 -3.78 -14.63 -17.96
N ARG A 86 -3.10 -14.41 -19.10
CA ARG A 86 -3.70 -13.67 -20.21
C ARG A 86 -4.84 -14.52 -20.78
N THR A 87 -6.02 -13.94 -20.91
CA THR A 87 -7.12 -14.58 -21.66
C THR A 87 -6.77 -14.62 -23.14
N ALA A 88 -7.14 -15.72 -23.81
CA ALA A 88 -7.05 -15.85 -25.27
C ALA A 88 -8.02 -14.84 -25.94
N ALA A 89 -7.58 -14.26 -27.05
CA ALA A 89 -8.28 -13.22 -27.80
C ALA A 89 -9.47 -13.75 -28.60
#